data_AF-A0A3A5Q0Y2-F1
#
_entry.id   AF-A0A3A5Q0Y2-F1
#
_cell.length_a   1.000
_cell.length_b   1.000
_cell.length_c   1.000
_cell.angle_alpha   90.00
_cell.angle_beta   90.00
_cell.angle_gamma   90.00
#
_symmetry.space_group_name_H-M   'P 1'
#
loop_
_entity.id
_entity.type
_entity.pdbx_description
1 polymer ?
#
loop_
_entity_poly.entity_id
_entity_poly.type
_entity_poly.pdbx_seq_one_letter_code
_entity_poly.pdbx_strand_id
1 'polypeptide(L)'
;MLFGALTLATVTYVGCKDYDDDIDNLQTQIDANAAGLAELQAKVNAGNWVTDIKSITGGFEITFNNGNKYSIVNGKDGSVVEIGENGNWFIDGVDTGKPARGEKGETGATGPVGPVGPEGPVGPVGPEGSVGPV
;
A
#
# COMPACT_ATOMS: atom_id res chain seq x y z
N MET A 1 -56.38 -51.59 70.02
CA MET A 1 -56.57 -50.46 69.06
C MET A 1 -55.39 -49.53 69.26
N LEU A 2 -54.32 -49.75 68.49
CA LEU A 2 -53.92 -48.92 67.36
C LEU A 2 -53.45 -47.52 67.78
N PHE A 3 -52.15 -47.37 68.01
CA PHE A 3 -51.43 -46.12 67.73
C PHE A 3 -50.10 -46.49 67.09
N GLY A 4 -50.03 -46.24 65.78
CA GLY A 4 -48.96 -46.65 64.89
C GLY A 4 -47.62 -46.03 65.26
N ALA A 5 -46.58 -46.86 65.23
CA ALA A 5 -45.20 -46.41 65.18
C ALA A 5 -44.96 -45.77 63.81
N LEU A 6 -44.98 -44.43 63.77
CA LEU A 6 -44.52 -43.65 62.64
C LEU A 6 -42.99 -43.84 62.57
N THR A 7 -42.54 -44.76 61.72
CA THR A 7 -41.14 -44.91 61.35
C THR A 7 -40.70 -43.65 60.61
N LEU A 8 -40.08 -42.70 61.31
CA LEU A 8 -39.38 -41.58 60.68
C LEU A 8 -38.21 -42.17 59.87
N ALA A 9 -38.45 -42.40 58.58
CA ALA A 9 -37.36 -42.56 57.62
C ALA A 9 -36.60 -41.24 57.60
N THR A 10 -35.42 -41.23 58.20
CA THR A 10 -34.49 -40.11 58.10
C THR A 10 -34.01 -40.04 56.66
N VAL A 11 -34.70 -39.24 55.85
CA VAL A 11 -34.23 -38.85 54.52
C VAL A 11 -32.97 -38.03 54.77
N THR A 12 -31.82 -38.61 54.42
CA THR A 12 -30.54 -37.91 54.44
C THR A 12 -30.62 -36.80 53.39
N TYR A 13 -30.96 -35.58 53.84
CA TYR A 13 -30.88 -34.36 53.05
C TYR A 13 -29.39 -34.11 52.74
N VAL A 14 -28.91 -34.67 51.64
CA VAL A 14 -27.62 -34.30 51.04
C VAL A 14 -27.73 -32.90 50.39
N GLY A 15 -28.95 -32.42 50.18
CA GLY A 15 -29.26 -31.37 49.21
C GLY A 15 -29.73 -30.05 49.80
N CYS A 16 -29.06 -29.47 50.80
CA CYS A 16 -29.31 -28.08 51.18
C CYS A 16 -28.01 -27.29 51.26
N LYS A 17 -26.98 -27.86 51.90
CA LYS A 17 -25.67 -27.20 52.02
C LYS A 17 -24.92 -27.09 50.69
N ASP A 18 -25.02 -28.10 49.82
CA ASP A 18 -24.41 -28.07 48.49
C ASP A 18 -25.02 -26.98 47.61
N TYR A 19 -26.35 -26.81 47.62
CA TYR A 19 -27.02 -25.75 46.89
C TYR A 19 -26.70 -24.36 47.43
N ASP A 20 -26.62 -24.19 48.76
CA ASP A 20 -26.20 -22.91 49.34
C ASP A 20 -24.75 -22.56 48.92
N ASP A 21 -23.83 -23.53 48.98
CA ASP A 21 -22.44 -23.36 48.54
C ASP A 21 -22.34 -23.09 47.01
N ASP A 22 -23.15 -23.76 46.20
CA ASP A 22 -23.23 -23.55 44.74
C ASP A 22 -23.79 -22.16 44.41
N ILE A 23 -24.82 -21.70 45.13
CA ILE A 23 -25.40 -20.36 44.99
C ILE A 23 -24.38 -19.29 45.34
N ASP A 24 -23.62 -19.47 46.43
CA ASP A 24 -22.56 -18.52 46.83
C ASP A 24 -21.44 -18.44 45.80
N ASN A 25 -21.02 -19.58 45.24
CA ASN A 25 -20.03 -19.63 44.16
C ASN A 25 -20.55 -18.94 42.89
N LEU A 26 -21.81 -19.16 42.52
CA LEU A 26 -22.44 -18.49 41.37
C LEU A 26 -22.53 -16.97 41.62
N GLN A 27 -22.92 -16.53 42.82
CA GLN A 27 -22.96 -15.11 43.17
C GLN A 27 -21.56 -14.48 43.09
N THR A 28 -20.53 -15.18 43.56
CA THR A 28 -19.13 -14.74 43.46
C THR A 28 -18.71 -14.56 42.00
N GLN A 29 -19.06 -15.48 41.12
CA GLN A 29 -18.78 -15.37 39.68
C GLN A 29 -19.56 -14.21 39.03
N ILE A 30 -20.81 -13.98 39.44
CA ILE A 30 -21.63 -12.85 38.98
C ILE A 30 -20.96 -11.54 39.39
N ASP A 31 -20.51 -11.40 40.63
CA ASP A 31 -19.85 -10.21 41.13
C ASP A 31 -18.51 -9.95 40.40
N ALA A 32 -17.73 -11.01 40.16
CA ALA A 32 -16.50 -10.93 39.39
C ALA A 32 -16.76 -10.51 37.92
N ASN A 33 -17.81 -11.07 37.29
CA ASN A 33 -18.22 -10.69 35.94
C ASN A 33 -18.71 -9.24 35.90
N ALA A 34 -19.48 -8.81 36.88
CA ALA A 34 -19.95 -7.43 36.99
C ALA A 34 -18.78 -6.44 37.13
N ALA A 35 -17.77 -6.78 37.95
CA ALA A 35 -16.55 -6.01 38.07
C ALA A 35 -15.76 -5.96 36.75
N GLY A 36 -15.62 -7.10 36.07
CA GLY A 36 -14.98 -7.17 34.76
C GLY A 36 -15.69 -6.32 33.70
N LEU A 37 -17.03 -6.34 33.67
CA LEU A 37 -17.83 -5.49 32.77
C LEU A 37 -17.65 -4.00 33.09
N ALA A 38 -17.60 -3.63 34.37
CA ALA A 38 -17.35 -2.25 34.78
C ALA A 38 -15.95 -1.77 34.32
N GLU A 39 -14.92 -2.62 34.44
CA GLU A 39 -13.57 -2.30 33.96
C GLU A 39 -13.53 -2.15 32.43
N LEU A 40 -14.17 -3.06 31.69
CA LEU A 40 -14.26 -2.97 30.23
C LEU A 40 -15.01 -1.70 29.81
N GLN A 41 -16.12 -1.37 30.47
CA GLN A 41 -16.87 -0.14 30.20
C GLN A 41 -16.01 1.10 30.46
N ALA A 42 -15.22 1.11 31.53
CA ALA A 42 -14.28 2.19 31.82
C ALA A 42 -13.22 2.34 30.72
N LYS A 43 -12.65 1.23 30.23
CA LYS A 43 -11.68 1.24 29.12
C LYS A 43 -12.29 1.74 27.81
N VAL A 44 -13.51 1.32 27.49
CA VAL A 44 -14.26 1.79 26.31
C VAL A 44 -14.54 3.29 26.41
N ASN A 45 -14.98 3.77 27.58
CA ASN A 45 -15.28 5.18 27.79
C ASN A 45 -14.03 6.06 27.79
N ALA A 46 -12.88 5.54 28.24
CA ALA A 46 -11.60 6.23 28.21
C ALA A 46 -10.99 6.31 26.80
N GLY A 47 -11.36 5.39 25.90
CA GLY A 47 -10.92 5.40 24.51
C GLY A 47 -11.62 6.47 23.67
N ASN A 48 -10.95 6.92 22.62
CA ASN A 48 -11.53 7.78 21.58
C ASN A 48 -12.04 6.90 20.43
N TRP A 49 -13.34 6.65 20.39
CA TRP A 49 -13.98 5.88 19.33
C TRP A 49 -14.90 6.75 18.47
N VAL A 50 -15.11 6.34 17.23
CA VAL A 50 -15.85 7.12 16.22
C VAL A 50 -17.35 6.97 16.45
N THR A 51 -18.05 8.09 16.61
CA THR A 51 -19.51 8.17 16.77
C THR A 51 -20.24 8.48 15.47
N ASP A 52 -19.59 9.20 14.55
CA ASP A 52 -20.23 9.68 13.33
C ASP A 52 -19.18 9.89 12.23
N ILE A 53 -19.56 9.59 10.99
CA ILE A 53 -18.76 9.87 9.79
C ILE A 53 -19.67 10.56 8.79
N LYS A 54 -19.34 11.80 8.45
CA LYS A 54 -20.09 12.62 7.49
C LYS A 54 -19.23 12.90 6.28
N SER A 55 -19.77 12.64 5.10
CA SER A 55 -19.15 13.12 3.86
C SER A 55 -19.14 14.65 3.85
N ILE A 56 -18.01 15.23 3.49
CA ILE A 56 -17.82 16.67 3.26
C ILE A 56 -17.30 16.85 1.83
N THR A 57 -17.27 18.09 1.34
CA THR A 57 -16.67 18.37 0.03
C THR A 57 -15.21 17.94 0.03
N GLY A 58 -14.86 17.00 -0.86
CA GLY A 58 -13.50 16.50 -1.00
C GLY A 58 -13.03 15.59 0.13
N GLY A 59 -13.89 15.01 0.98
CA GLY A 59 -13.46 14.08 2.02
C GLY A 59 -14.53 13.67 3.05
N PHE A 60 -14.11 13.43 4.29
CA PHE A 60 -14.97 13.02 5.40
C PHE A 60 -14.65 13.79 6.70
N GLU A 61 -15.67 14.18 7.46
CA GLU A 61 -15.57 14.62 8.86
C GLU A 61 -15.87 13.42 9.77
N ILE A 62 -14.94 13.09 10.66
CA ILE A 62 -15.07 12.06 11.69
C ILE A 62 -15.35 12.75 13.02
N THR A 63 -16.43 12.35 13.70
CA THR A 63 -16.72 12.75 15.08
C THR A 63 -16.39 11.62 16.03
N PHE A 64 -15.74 11.95 17.14
CA PHE A 64 -15.41 11.00 18.21
C PHE A 64 -16.38 11.14 19.39
N ASN A 65 -16.42 10.13 20.26
CA ASN A 65 -17.26 10.09 21.47
C ASN A 65 -16.99 11.21 22.48
N ASN A 66 -15.82 11.83 22.44
CA ASN A 66 -15.48 13.00 23.25
C ASN A 66 -15.97 14.34 22.64
N GLY A 67 -16.64 14.30 21.48
CA GLY A 67 -17.10 15.47 20.74
C GLY A 67 -16.07 16.11 19.82
N ASN A 68 -14.80 15.67 19.85
CA ASN A 68 -13.77 16.14 18.93
C ASN A 68 -14.08 15.70 17.50
N LYS A 69 -13.66 16.53 16.56
CA LYS A 69 -13.90 16.33 15.13
C LYS A 69 -12.61 16.46 14.34
N TYR A 70 -12.46 15.61 13.34
CA TYR A 70 -11.31 15.61 12.44
C TYR A 70 -11.80 15.51 11.01
N SER A 71 -11.36 16.43 10.16
CA SER A 71 -11.62 16.37 8.73
C SER A 71 -10.46 15.70 8.02
N ILE A 72 -10.76 14.61 7.32
CA ILE A 72 -9.86 13.98 6.35
C ILE A 72 -10.31 14.48 4.98
N VAL A 73 -9.64 15.52 4.48
CA VAL A 73 -9.84 16.00 3.12
C VAL A 73 -8.82 15.33 2.20
N ASN A 74 -9.19 15.16 0.94
CA ASN A 74 -8.24 14.78 -0.10
C ASN A 74 -7.07 15.77 -0.09
N GLY A 75 -5.86 15.23 -0.22
CA GLY A 75 -4.71 16.06 -0.53
C GLY A 75 -4.97 16.84 -1.81
N LYS A 76 -4.26 17.97 -1.98
CA LYS A 76 -4.24 18.66 -3.28
C LYS A 76 -3.85 17.62 -4.34
N ASP A 77 -4.54 17.61 -5.47
CA ASP A 77 -4.15 16.78 -6.60
C ASP A 77 -2.65 16.97 -6.87
N GLY A 78 -1.95 15.86 -7.15
CA GLY A 78 -0.54 15.93 -7.50
C GLY A 78 -0.34 16.81 -8.73
N SER A 79 0.79 17.52 -8.80
CA SER A 79 1.08 18.36 -9.96
C SER A 79 1.08 17.54 -11.25
N VAL A 80 0.42 18.04 -12.28
CA VAL A 80 0.43 17.42 -13.60
C VAL A 80 1.77 17.71 -14.26
N VAL A 81 2.47 16.66 -14.69
CA VAL A 81 3.76 16.79 -15.38
C VAL A 81 3.58 16.36 -16.84
N GLU A 82 3.95 17.24 -17.76
CA GLU A 82 3.82 17.02 -19.19
C GLU A 82 5.05 17.52 -19.95
N ILE A 83 5.22 17.07 -21.19
CA ILE A 83 6.26 17.57 -22.10
C ILE A 83 5.58 18.55 -23.04
N GLY A 84 5.95 19.83 -22.97
CA GLY A 84 5.41 20.88 -23.83
C GLY A 84 5.90 20.76 -25.27
N GLU A 85 5.24 21.47 -26.18
CA GLU A 85 5.59 21.46 -27.62
C GLU A 85 7.02 21.97 -27.90
N ASN A 86 7.55 22.82 -27.02
CA ASN A 86 8.94 23.29 -27.08
C ASN A 86 9.96 22.25 -26.56
N GLY A 87 9.49 21.08 -26.10
CA GLY A 87 10.31 20.00 -25.58
C GLY A 87 10.75 20.18 -24.12
N ASN A 88 10.23 21.18 -23.39
CA ASN A 88 10.51 21.36 -21.97
C ASN A 88 9.54 20.57 -21.08
N TRP A 89 9.94 20.32 -19.84
CA TRP A 89 9.05 19.87 -18.78
C TRP A 89 8.11 21.01 -18.36
N PHE A 90 6.82 20.71 -18.27
CA PHE A 90 5.78 21.59 -17.73
C PHE A 90 5.24 20.98 -16.44
N ILE A 91 5.04 21.82 -15.43
CA ILE A 91 4.43 21.44 -14.16
C ILE A 91 3.19 22.33 -13.96
N ASP A 92 2.01 21.72 -13.89
CA ASP A 92 0.72 22.43 -13.79
C ASP A 92 0.53 23.50 -14.88
N GLY A 93 0.92 23.18 -16.13
CA GLY A 93 0.83 24.07 -17.28
C GLY A 93 1.89 25.20 -17.30
N VAL A 94 2.81 25.23 -16.34
CA VAL A 94 3.91 26.21 -16.29
C VAL A 94 5.18 25.59 -16.84
N ASP A 95 5.78 26.23 -17.86
CA ASP A 95 7.07 25.83 -18.42
C ASP A 95 8.18 25.99 -17.38
N THR A 96 8.92 24.92 -17.12
CA THR A 96 10.07 24.94 -16.19
C THR A 96 11.35 25.49 -16.82
N GLY A 97 11.40 25.64 -18.15
CA GLY A 97 12.60 25.94 -18.91
C GLY A 97 13.63 24.81 -18.94
N LYS A 98 13.27 23.62 -18.44
CA LYS A 98 14.15 22.45 -18.42
C LYS A 98 13.79 21.51 -19.57
N PRO A 99 14.74 21.17 -20.47
CA PRO A 99 14.46 20.26 -21.57
C PRO A 99 14.11 18.87 -21.04
N ALA A 100 13.08 18.26 -21.61
CA ALA A 100 12.63 16.90 -21.28
C ALA A 100 13.48 15.80 -21.94
N ARG A 101 14.30 16.18 -22.91
CA ARG A 101 15.23 15.29 -23.61
C ARG A 101 16.66 15.79 -23.46
N GLY A 102 17.62 14.86 -23.43
CA GLY A 102 19.04 15.19 -23.55
C GLY A 102 19.39 15.81 -24.91
N GLU A 103 20.58 16.41 -24.98
CA GLU A 103 21.12 16.98 -26.21
C GLU A 103 21.30 15.91 -27.29
N LYS A 104 21.25 16.32 -28.56
CA LYS A 104 21.57 15.44 -29.68
C LYS A 104 23.03 15.03 -29.59
N GLY A 105 23.32 13.73 -29.73
CA GLY A 105 24.69 13.23 -29.78
C GLY A 105 25.50 13.83 -30.94
N GLU A 106 26.82 13.86 -30.79
CA GLU A 106 27.73 14.32 -31.83
C GLU A 106 27.60 13.49 -33.12
N THR A 107 27.95 14.09 -34.25
CA THR A 107 28.00 13.37 -35.52
C THR A 107 29.14 12.35 -35.47
N GLY A 108 28.91 11.13 -35.95
CA GLY A 108 29.95 10.10 -36.00
C GLY A 108 31.16 10.54 -36.84
N ALA A 109 32.33 9.99 -36.52
CA ALA A 109 33.55 10.26 -37.27
C ALA A 109 33.40 9.89 -38.76
N THR A 110 34.09 10.62 -39.63
CA THR A 110 34.19 10.28 -41.05
C THR A 110 34.78 8.88 -41.21
N GLY A 111 34.23 8.09 -42.14
CA GLY A 111 34.74 6.76 -42.46
C GLY A 111 36.20 6.80 -42.96
N PRO A 112 36.93 5.68 -42.89
CA PRO A 112 38.29 5.61 -43.41
C PRO A 112 38.32 5.88 -44.92
N VAL A 113 39.45 6.35 -45.42
CA VAL A 113 39.72 6.45 -46.86
C VAL A 113 39.63 5.05 -47.48
N GLY A 114 39.04 4.95 -48.67
CA GLY A 114 38.97 3.70 -49.41
C GLY A 114 40.36 3.14 -49.76
N PRO A 115 40.46 1.83 -50.07
CA PRO A 115 41.72 1.25 -50.52
C PRO A 115 42.20 1.90 -51.82
N VAL A 116 43.51 1.87 -52.04
CA VAL A 116 44.12 2.26 -53.33
C VAL A 116 43.56 1.36 -54.43
N GLY A 117 43.29 1.93 -55.61
CA GLY A 117 42.82 1.17 -56.77
C GLY A 117 43.85 0.14 -57.24
N PRO A 118 43.42 -0.89 -58.00
CA PRO A 118 44.36 -1.86 -58.58
C PRO A 118 45.35 -1.18 -59.54
N GLU A 119 46.52 -1.79 -59.70
CA GLU A 119 47.49 -1.38 -60.72
C GLU A 119 46.87 -1.47 -62.13
N GLY A 120 47.25 -0.54 -63.00
CA GLY A 120 46.82 -0.54 -64.40
C GLY A 120 47.36 -1.75 -65.17
N PRO A 121 46.72 -2.15 -66.29
CA PRO A 121 47.24 -3.22 -67.13
C PRO A 121 48.60 -2.84 -67.74
N VAL A 122 49.45 -3.84 -67.97
CA VAL A 122 50.71 -3.68 -68.71
C VAL A 122 50.42 -3.14 -70.12
N GLY A 123 51.24 -2.19 -70.59
CA GLY A 123 51.10 -1.64 -71.93
C GLY A 123 51.30 -2.67 -73.05
N PRO A 124 50.82 -2.40 -74.27
CA PRO A 124 51.00 -3.31 -75.40
C PRO A 124 52.48 -3.51 -75.73
N VAL A 125 52.84 -4.68 -76.24
CA VAL A 125 54.17 -4.94 -76.83
C VAL A 125 54.42 -3.95 -77.97
N GLY A 126 55.63 -3.40 -78.05
CA GLY A 126 56.03 -2.48 -79.11
C GLY A 126 55.96 -3.12 -80.50
N PRO A 127 55.88 -2.32 -81.57
CA PRO A 127 55.88 -2.83 -82.95
C PRO A 127 57.16 -3.62 -83.24
N GLU A 128 57.05 -4.66 -84.07
CA GLU A 128 58.20 -5.39 -84.59
C GLU A 128 59.13 -4.44 -85.38
N GLY A 129 60.44 -4.59 -85.18
CA GLY A 129 61.43 -3.76 -85.88
C GLY A 129 61.36 -3.95 -87.40
N SER A 130 61.69 -2.91 -88.16
CA SER A 130 61.78 -2.99 -89.61
C SER A 130 62.77 -4.08 -90.04
N VAL A 131 62.37 -4.94 -90.99
CA VAL A 131 63.28 -5.91 -91.63
C VAL A 131 64.43 -5.16 -92.29
N GLY A 132 65.67 -5.55 -91.98
CA GLY A 132 66.87 -4.91 -92.52
C GLY A 132 67.02 -5.12 -94.05
N PRO A 133 67.72 -4.22 -94.76
CA PRO A 133 67.95 -4.36 -96.19
C PRO A 133 68.88 -5.53 -96.51
N VAL A 134 68.61 -6.21 -97.63
CA VAL A 134 69.43 -7.31 -98.20
C VAL A 134 70.65 -6.81 -98.97
#